data_AF-A0A8B6HLC3-F1
#
_entry.id   AF-A0A8B6HLC3-F1
#
_cell.length_a   1.000
_cell.length_b   1.000
_cell.length_c   1.000
_cell.angle_alpha   90.00
_cell.angle_beta   90.00
_cell.angle_gamma   90.00
#
_symmetry.space_group_name_H-M   'P 1'
#
loop_
_entity.id
_entity.type
_entity.pdbx_description
1 polymer ?
#
loop_
_entity_poly.entity_id
_entity_poly.type
_entity_poly.pdbx_seq_one_letter_code
_entity_poly.pdbx_strand_id
1 'polypeptide(L)'
;MVRDHDHITGKYRGAAHFKCNLAFQLPKFVPIVFHNLSGYDAHLFVKELGFNGGQINCIPNTDKKYISFSKKVGPIEMRFIDSCRFMPNSLDTLVKNLMKDQFKNTKEVFNNEHYELLLRKGVYPYEYMDSPEKLMETKLPFKEDFYSKLTGEDIDDDDYEYAKKYGKHLSVRQ
;
A
#
# COMPACT_ATOMS: atom_id res chain seq x y z
N MET A 1 1.71 -22.58 -35.03
CA MET A 1 2.00 -22.34 -33.60
C MET A 1 3.51 -22.16 -33.42
N VAL A 2 3.96 -21.43 -32.41
CA VAL A 2 5.37 -21.16 -32.10
C VAL A 2 5.70 -21.62 -30.69
N ARG A 3 7.00 -21.87 -30.42
CA ARG A 3 7.48 -22.22 -29.08
C ARG A 3 7.47 -20.98 -28.19
N ASP A 4 6.57 -20.96 -27.23
CA ASP A 4 6.48 -19.92 -26.20
C ASP A 4 7.44 -20.23 -25.05
N HIS A 5 8.16 -19.22 -24.60
CA HIS A 5 9.09 -19.29 -23.48
C HIS A 5 8.71 -18.22 -22.47
N ASP A 6 8.95 -18.49 -21.20
CA ASP A 6 8.85 -17.49 -20.15
C ASP A 6 9.86 -16.37 -20.42
N HIS A 7 9.39 -15.15 -20.68
CA HIS A 7 10.25 -14.01 -20.96
C HIS A 7 11.06 -13.53 -19.74
N ILE A 8 10.77 -14.03 -18.53
CA ILE A 8 11.50 -13.75 -17.28
C ILE A 8 12.54 -14.84 -17.02
N THR A 9 12.16 -16.12 -17.16
CA THR A 9 13.04 -17.27 -16.80
C THR A 9 13.69 -17.97 -17.99
N GLY A 10 13.25 -17.69 -19.22
CA GLY A 10 13.70 -18.35 -20.44
C GLY A 10 13.18 -19.78 -20.64
N LYS A 11 12.41 -20.32 -19.69
CA LYS A 11 11.93 -21.71 -19.73
C LYS A 11 10.79 -21.89 -20.73
N TYR A 12 10.79 -22.99 -21.47
CA TYR A 12 9.70 -23.32 -22.38
C TYR A 12 8.37 -23.49 -21.62
N ARG A 13 7.31 -22.83 -22.09
CA ARG A 13 5.96 -22.84 -21.47
C ARG A 13 4.93 -23.61 -22.27
N GLY A 14 5.16 -23.80 -23.57
CA GLY A 14 4.23 -24.50 -24.44
C GLY A 14 4.20 -23.94 -25.86
N ALA A 15 3.20 -24.35 -26.62
CA ALA A 15 2.96 -23.82 -27.96
C ALA A 15 1.93 -22.68 -27.88
N ALA A 16 2.24 -21.54 -28.50
CA ALA A 16 1.33 -20.40 -28.63
C ALA A 16 1.01 -20.10 -30.10
N HIS A 17 -0.04 -19.34 -30.37
CA HIS A 17 -0.25 -18.75 -31.70
C HIS A 17 0.88 -17.75 -31.99
N PHE A 18 1.33 -17.70 -33.24
CA PHE A 18 2.36 -16.75 -33.68
C PHE A 18 2.00 -15.30 -33.30
N LYS A 19 0.74 -14.91 -33.57
CA LYS A 19 0.21 -13.57 -33.25
C LYS A 19 0.18 -13.30 -31.74
N CYS A 20 -0.26 -14.26 -30.93
CA CYS A 20 -0.33 -14.09 -29.47
C CYS A 20 1.07 -13.96 -28.85
N ASN A 21 2.04 -14.76 -29.30
CA ASN A 21 3.42 -14.69 -28.85
C ASN A 21 4.07 -13.34 -29.19
N LEU A 22 3.80 -12.80 -30.38
CA LEU A 22 4.30 -11.49 -30.79
C LEU A 22 3.65 -10.32 -30.04
N ALA A 23 2.36 -10.45 -29.71
CA ALA A 23 1.62 -9.45 -28.95
C ALA A 23 1.97 -9.45 -27.46
N PHE A 24 2.54 -10.53 -26.93
CA PHE A 24 2.91 -10.63 -25.53
C PHE A 24 4.10 -9.72 -25.22
N GLN A 25 3.86 -8.67 -24.44
CA GLN A 25 4.90 -7.79 -23.93
C GLN A 25 4.99 -7.92 -22.41
N LEU A 26 6.20 -8.11 -21.91
CA LEU A 26 6.43 -7.98 -20.48
C LEU A 26 6.31 -6.50 -20.09
N PRO A 27 5.69 -6.18 -18.94
CA PRO A 27 5.71 -4.84 -18.41
C PRO A 27 7.16 -4.42 -18.15
N LYS A 28 7.51 -3.20 -18.55
CA LYS A 28 8.88 -2.65 -18.39
C LYS A 28 9.29 -2.58 -16.92
N PHE A 29 8.31 -2.36 -16.04
CA PHE A 29 8.48 -2.30 -14.59
C PHE A 29 7.17 -2.68 -13.90
N VAL A 30 7.26 -3.07 -12.63
CA VAL A 30 6.12 -3.27 -11.73
C VAL A 30 5.94 -2.02 -10.88
N PRO A 31 4.79 -1.33 -10.95
CA PRO A 31 4.52 -0.17 -10.11
C PRO A 31 4.24 -0.61 -8.67
N ILE A 32 4.94 -0.01 -7.71
CA ILE A 32 4.67 -0.09 -6.28
C ILE A 32 4.09 1.25 -5.87
N VAL A 33 2.80 1.26 -5.56
CA VAL A 33 2.04 2.49 -5.35
C VAL A 33 1.88 2.76 -3.87
N PHE A 34 2.36 3.92 -3.43
CA PHE A 34 2.16 4.43 -2.08
C PHE A 34 1.33 5.71 -2.17
N HIS A 35 0.37 5.88 -1.26
CA HIS A 35 -0.39 7.12 -1.19
C HIS A 35 0.32 8.10 -0.25
N ASN A 36 0.72 9.25 -0.78
CA ASN A 36 1.50 10.28 -0.08
C ASN A 36 2.96 9.87 0.21
N LEU A 37 3.57 9.07 -0.66
CA LEU A 37 4.96 8.62 -0.52
C LEU A 37 5.95 9.77 -0.29
N SER A 38 5.79 10.88 -1.03
CA SER A 38 6.65 12.06 -0.88
C SER A 38 6.47 12.79 0.44
N GLY A 39 5.29 12.68 1.05
CA GLY A 39 4.96 13.31 2.32
C GLY A 39 5.42 12.49 3.51
N TYR A 40 5.52 11.17 3.33
CA TYR A 40 6.20 10.28 4.26
C TYR A 40 7.71 10.27 4.01
N ASP A 41 8.45 9.67 4.95
CA ASP A 41 9.90 9.55 4.90
C ASP A 41 10.37 8.53 3.84
N ALA A 42 10.05 8.77 2.57
CA ALA A 42 10.53 8.00 1.41
C ALA A 42 12.05 7.85 1.39
N HIS A 43 12.76 8.80 1.99
CA HIS A 43 14.20 8.79 2.18
C HIS A 43 14.69 7.57 3.00
N LEU A 44 13.89 7.04 3.93
CA LEU A 44 14.21 5.82 4.67
C LEU A 44 14.26 4.61 3.72
N PHE A 45 13.26 4.47 2.86
CA PHE A 45 13.23 3.38 1.87
C PHE A 45 14.37 3.49 0.86
N VAL A 46 14.63 4.69 0.33
CA VAL A 46 15.72 4.91 -0.65
C VAL A 46 17.07 4.59 -0.02
N LYS A 47 17.29 4.98 1.24
CA LYS A 47 18.52 4.67 1.98
C LYS A 47 18.70 3.15 2.14
N GLU A 48 17.66 2.43 2.55
CA GLU A 48 17.75 0.97 2.71
C GLU A 48 17.89 0.22 1.39
N LEU A 49 17.23 0.70 0.34
CA LEU A 49 17.43 0.15 -1.00
C LEU A 49 18.86 0.37 -1.50
N GLY A 50 19.53 1.44 -1.06
CA GLY A 50 20.91 1.76 -1.44
C GLY A 50 21.94 0.78 -0.88
N PHE A 51 21.71 0.25 0.33
CA PHE A 51 22.63 -0.70 0.97
C PHE A 51 22.73 -2.03 0.22
N ASN A 52 21.65 -2.48 -0.41
CA ASN A 52 21.59 -3.76 -1.13
C ASN A 52 22.32 -3.78 -2.49
N GLY A 53 23.20 -2.80 -2.76
CA GLY A 53 23.92 -2.66 -4.02
C GLY A 53 23.00 -2.41 -5.24
N GLY A 54 23.61 -2.15 -6.39
CA GLY A 54 22.89 -1.84 -7.63
C GLY A 54 22.41 -0.40 -7.73
N GLN A 55 22.18 0.06 -8.96
CA GLN A 55 21.79 1.44 -9.23
C GLN A 55 20.31 1.68 -8.91
N ILE A 56 20.03 2.72 -8.12
CA ILE A 56 18.69 3.26 -7.93
C ILE A 56 18.50 4.39 -8.94
N ASN A 57 17.47 4.29 -9.76
CA ASN A 57 17.06 5.37 -10.66
C ASN A 57 16.03 6.22 -9.93
N CYS A 58 16.36 7.48 -9.64
CA CYS A 58 15.49 8.36 -8.87
C CYS A 58 15.18 9.64 -9.63
N ILE A 59 13.92 10.08 -9.56
CA ILE A 59 13.46 11.39 -10.00
C ILE A 59 13.20 12.21 -8.73
N PRO A 60 14.18 12.97 -8.24
CA PRO A 60 14.02 13.80 -7.05
C PRO A 60 13.14 15.02 -7.34
N ASN A 61 12.42 15.49 -6.33
CA ASN A 61 11.76 16.80 -6.32
C ASN A 61 12.52 17.77 -5.39
N THR A 62 12.81 17.32 -4.17
CA THR A 62 13.69 18.00 -3.21
C THR A 62 14.59 16.95 -2.53
N ASP A 63 15.55 17.38 -1.71
CA ASP A 63 16.46 16.47 -0.99
C ASP A 63 15.75 15.40 -0.15
N LYS A 64 14.51 15.67 0.27
CA LYS A 64 13.69 14.75 1.08
C LYS A 64 12.48 14.17 0.33
N LYS A 65 12.14 14.72 -0.85
CA LYS A 65 10.92 14.35 -1.59
C LYS A 65 11.27 13.77 -2.95
N TYR A 66 10.78 12.57 -3.23
CA TYR A 66 11.01 11.88 -4.49
C TYR A 66 9.70 11.72 -5.26
N ILE A 67 9.69 12.05 -6.55
CA ILE A 67 8.52 11.87 -7.42
C ILE A 67 8.34 10.38 -7.70
N SER A 68 9.44 9.72 -8.05
CA SER A 68 9.51 8.26 -8.17
C SER A 68 10.95 7.80 -7.99
N PHE A 69 11.11 6.56 -7.57
CA PHE A 69 12.39 5.87 -7.59
C PHE A 69 12.19 4.43 -8.02
N SER A 70 13.19 3.86 -8.68
CA SER A 70 13.14 2.50 -9.22
C SER A 70 14.40 1.74 -8.86
N LYS A 71 14.24 0.43 -8.61
CA LYS A 71 15.34 -0.50 -8.42
C LYS A 71 15.09 -1.77 -9.23
N LYS A 72 16.13 -2.28 -9.89
CA LYS A 72 16.08 -3.60 -10.53
C LYS A 72 16.32 -4.70 -9.50
N VAL A 73 15.44 -5.69 -9.49
CA VAL A 73 15.54 -6.93 -8.71
C VAL A 73 15.46 -8.09 -9.69
N GLY A 74 16.62 -8.65 -10.03
CA GLY A 74 16.75 -9.60 -11.14
C GLY A 74 16.35 -8.94 -12.47
N PRO A 75 15.50 -9.59 -13.30
CA PRO A 75 15.07 -9.02 -14.59
C PRO A 75 13.94 -7.99 -14.46
N ILE A 76 13.39 -7.77 -13.26
CA ILE A 76 12.22 -6.91 -13.04
C ILE A 76 12.68 -5.57 -12.46
N GLU A 77 12.23 -4.46 -13.06
CA GLU A 77 12.33 -3.15 -12.45
C GLU A 77 11.11 -2.94 -11.54
N MET A 78 11.34 -2.64 -10.26
CA MET A 78 10.32 -2.19 -9.33
C MET A 78 10.34 -0.65 -9.30
N ARG A 79 9.20 -0.01 -9.53
CA ARG A 79 9.09 1.46 -9.54
C ARG A 79 8.12 1.95 -8.49
N PHE A 80 8.63 2.69 -7.53
CA PHE A 80 7.88 3.30 -6.45
C PHE A 80 7.29 4.63 -6.92
N ILE A 81 5.97 4.78 -6.80
CA ILE A 81 5.23 5.97 -7.22
C ILE A 81 4.32 6.49 -6.13
N ASP A 82 4.16 7.81 -6.09
CA ASP A 82 3.26 8.51 -5.17
C ASP A 82 1.90 8.75 -5.83
N SER A 83 0.85 8.05 -5.39
CA SER A 83 -0.48 8.25 -5.96
C SER A 83 -1.08 9.62 -5.64
N CYS A 84 -0.64 10.27 -4.56
CA CYS A 84 -1.12 11.59 -4.16
C CYS A 84 -0.73 12.69 -5.18
N ARG A 85 0.25 12.41 -6.05
CA ARG A 85 0.63 13.31 -7.16
C ARG A 85 -0.37 13.30 -8.31
N PHE A 86 -1.18 12.25 -8.43
CA PHE A 86 -2.22 12.14 -9.45
C PHE A 86 -3.61 12.39 -8.86
N MET A 87 -3.81 12.01 -7.59
CA MET A 87 -5.07 12.16 -6.86
C MET A 87 -4.79 12.88 -5.52
N PRO A 88 -4.79 14.22 -5.50
CA PRO A 88 -4.31 15.04 -4.38
C PRO A 88 -5.33 15.18 -3.25
N ASN A 89 -6.05 14.10 -2.92
CA ASN A 89 -7.00 14.04 -1.81
C ASN A 89 -6.59 12.95 -0.83
N SER A 90 -7.09 13.03 0.41
CA SER A 90 -6.88 11.97 1.39
C SER A 90 -7.50 10.64 0.93
N LEU A 91 -6.92 9.52 1.36
CA LEU A 91 -7.47 8.19 1.07
C LEU A 91 -8.93 8.05 1.56
N ASP A 92 -9.26 8.65 2.71
CA ASP A 92 -10.63 8.65 3.26
C ASP A 92 -11.62 9.33 2.30
N THR A 93 -11.24 10.47 1.73
CA THR A 93 -12.04 11.18 0.72
C THR A 93 -12.18 10.35 -0.55
N LEU A 94 -11.10 9.72 -1.02
CA LEU A 94 -11.12 8.91 -2.24
C LEU A 94 -12.00 7.67 -2.09
N VAL A 95 -11.96 7.01 -0.93
CA VAL A 95 -12.79 5.84 -0.63
C VAL A 95 -14.28 6.21 -0.57
N LYS A 96 -14.63 7.34 0.07
CA LYS A 96 -16.01 7.84 0.15
C LYS A 96 -16.62 8.19 -1.22
N ASN A 97 -15.80 8.51 -2.22
CA ASN A 97 -16.24 8.83 -3.57
C ASN A 97 -16.51 7.59 -4.45
N LEU A 98 -16.21 6.39 -3.96
CA LEU A 98 -16.43 5.15 -4.70
C LEU A 98 -17.66 4.41 -4.17
N MET A 99 -18.46 3.87 -5.09
CA MET A 99 -19.53 2.94 -4.75
C MET A 99 -18.95 1.59 -4.33
N LYS A 100 -19.66 0.85 -3.46
CA LYS A 100 -19.19 -0.45 -2.94
C LYS A 100 -18.79 -1.40 -4.08
N ASP A 101 -19.58 -1.53 -5.13
CA ASP A 101 -19.30 -2.43 -6.26
C ASP A 101 -18.03 -2.07 -7.07
N GLN A 102 -17.45 -0.88 -6.86
CA GLN A 102 -16.22 -0.46 -7.53
C GLN A 102 -14.94 -1.01 -6.88
N PHE A 103 -15.00 -1.52 -5.64
CA PHE A 103 -13.86 -2.11 -4.93
C PHE A 103 -13.60 -3.58 -5.30
N LYS A 104 -13.57 -3.88 -6.60
CA LYS A 104 -13.47 -5.25 -7.14
C LYS A 104 -12.26 -6.00 -6.60
N ASN A 105 -11.08 -5.39 -6.67
CA ASN A 105 -9.84 -6.01 -6.20
C ASN A 105 -9.87 -6.29 -4.69
N THR A 106 -10.40 -5.37 -3.87
CA THR A 106 -10.54 -5.57 -2.43
C THR A 106 -11.49 -6.73 -2.14
N LYS A 107 -12.62 -6.81 -2.86
CA LYS A 107 -13.60 -7.88 -2.71
C LYS A 107 -13.07 -9.26 -3.13
N GLU A 108 -12.16 -9.31 -4.11
CA GLU A 108 -11.52 -10.56 -4.52
C GLU A 108 -10.52 -11.09 -3.49
N VAL A 109 -9.85 -10.19 -2.75
CA VAL A 109 -8.82 -10.56 -1.77
C VAL A 109 -9.41 -10.87 -0.40
N PHE A 110 -10.48 -10.17 0.00
CA PHE A 110 -11.04 -10.26 1.35
C PHE A 110 -12.43 -10.88 1.35
N ASN A 111 -12.74 -11.65 2.40
CA ASN A 111 -14.09 -12.18 2.60
C ASN A 111 -15.11 -11.03 2.83
N ASN A 112 -16.40 -11.33 2.71
CA ASN A 112 -17.45 -10.30 2.81
C ASN A 112 -17.45 -9.55 4.16
N GLU A 113 -17.08 -10.21 5.26
CA GLU A 113 -17.06 -9.60 6.59
C GLU A 113 -15.94 -8.56 6.72
N HIS A 114 -14.74 -8.89 6.26
CA HIS A 114 -13.59 -7.99 6.23
C HIS A 114 -13.76 -6.90 5.17
N TYR A 115 -14.35 -7.25 4.03
CA TYR A 115 -14.59 -6.34 2.93
C TYR A 115 -15.37 -5.10 3.38
N GLU A 116 -16.48 -5.28 4.08
CA GLU A 116 -17.29 -4.16 4.60
C GLU A 116 -16.53 -3.29 5.60
N LEU A 117 -15.60 -3.88 6.37
CA LEU A 117 -14.73 -3.13 7.27
C LEU A 117 -13.67 -2.30 6.53
N LEU A 118 -13.19 -2.76 5.39
CA LEU A 118 -12.11 -2.12 4.62
C LEU A 118 -12.57 -0.96 3.72
N LEU A 119 -13.88 -0.68 3.67
CA LEU A 119 -14.46 0.44 2.93
C LEU A 119 -14.41 1.77 3.70
N ARG A 120 -13.72 1.80 4.84
CA ARG A 120 -13.51 2.99 5.66
C ARG A 120 -12.08 2.99 6.17
N LYS A 121 -11.52 4.18 6.39
CA LYS A 121 -10.23 4.33 7.09
C LYS A 121 -10.34 3.81 8.53
N GLY A 122 -9.34 3.05 8.98
CA GLY A 122 -9.18 2.67 10.39
C GLY A 122 -8.96 3.89 11.29
N VAL A 123 -9.39 3.77 12.54
CA VAL A 123 -9.15 4.78 13.58
C VAL A 123 -7.92 4.34 14.39
N TYR A 124 -6.99 5.27 14.63
CA TYR A 124 -5.68 4.95 15.20
C TYR A 124 -5.32 5.97 16.29
N PRO A 125 -4.94 5.53 17.51
CA PRO A 125 -4.68 6.42 18.63
C PRO A 125 -3.23 6.92 18.59
N TYR A 126 -2.93 7.93 17.77
CA TYR A 126 -1.56 8.40 17.53
C TYR A 126 -0.85 8.85 18.82
N GLU A 127 -1.55 9.57 19.67
CA GLU A 127 -1.03 10.12 20.92
C GLU A 127 -0.71 9.03 21.95
N TYR A 128 -1.50 7.96 21.96
CA TYR A 128 -1.24 6.79 22.79
C TYR A 128 0.00 6.03 22.32
N MET A 129 0.24 5.94 21.01
CA MET A 129 1.34 5.16 20.42
C MET A 129 2.70 5.88 20.52
N ASP A 130 3.11 6.20 21.74
CA ASP A 130 4.33 6.94 22.08
C ASP A 130 5.59 6.07 22.24
N SER A 131 5.42 4.74 22.22
CA SER A 131 6.48 3.78 22.54
C SER A 131 6.34 2.50 21.69
N PRO A 132 7.45 1.88 21.24
CA PRO A 132 7.40 0.65 20.47
C PRO A 132 6.75 -0.52 21.20
N GLU A 133 6.83 -0.54 22.53
CA GLU A 133 6.23 -1.58 23.37
C GLU A 133 4.71 -1.65 23.18
N LYS A 134 4.05 -0.51 22.95
CA LYS A 134 2.61 -0.42 22.68
C LYS A 134 2.20 -1.06 21.35
N LEU A 135 3.13 -1.23 20.40
CA LEU A 135 2.86 -1.98 19.16
C LEU A 135 2.73 -3.49 19.41
N MET A 136 3.27 -3.97 20.53
CA MET A 136 3.18 -5.38 20.94
C MET A 136 1.96 -5.62 21.84
N GLU A 137 1.19 -4.57 22.15
CA GLU A 137 -0.03 -4.72 22.93
C GLU A 137 -1.15 -5.33 22.10
N THR A 138 -1.93 -6.13 22.81
CA THR A 138 -2.91 -7.02 22.20
C THR A 138 -4.35 -6.51 22.34
N LYS A 139 -4.51 -5.54 23.23
CA LYS A 139 -5.78 -4.95 23.59
C LYS A 139 -5.90 -3.59 22.91
N LEU A 140 -7.12 -3.27 22.51
CA LEU A 140 -7.43 -1.92 22.07
C LEU A 140 -7.26 -0.98 23.27
N PRO A 141 -6.62 0.18 23.11
CA PRO A 141 -6.58 1.23 24.14
C PRO A 141 -7.97 1.68 24.55
N PHE A 142 -8.08 2.34 25.70
CA PHE A 142 -9.37 2.87 26.14
C PHE A 142 -9.80 4.05 25.27
N LYS A 143 -11.08 4.43 25.34
CA LYS A 143 -11.63 5.48 24.46
C LYS A 143 -10.90 6.81 24.65
N GLU A 144 -10.54 7.11 25.89
CA GLU A 144 -9.83 8.31 26.33
C GLU A 144 -8.41 8.40 25.75
N ASP A 145 -7.82 7.25 25.38
CA ASP A 145 -6.48 7.18 24.78
C ASP A 145 -6.48 7.57 23.28
N PHE A 146 -7.66 7.76 22.67
CA PHE A 146 -7.79 8.19 21.27
C PHE A 146 -7.86 9.72 21.10
N TYR A 147 -7.70 10.50 22.17
CA TYR A 147 -7.68 11.97 22.10
C TYR A 147 -6.62 12.46 21.11
N SER A 148 -7.05 13.25 20.12
CA SER A 148 -6.12 13.82 19.13
C SER A 148 -5.71 15.24 19.49
N LYS A 149 -4.41 15.47 19.67
CA LYS A 149 -3.85 16.83 19.85
C LYS A 149 -3.94 17.66 18.57
N LEU A 150 -4.06 17.01 17.41
CA LEU A 150 -4.16 17.69 16.11
C LEU A 150 -5.52 18.37 15.94
N THR A 151 -6.61 17.69 16.30
CA THR A 151 -7.98 18.24 16.23
C THR A 151 -8.43 18.86 17.54
N GLY A 152 -7.82 18.47 18.66
CA GLY A 152 -8.21 18.87 20.01
C GLY A 152 -9.45 18.12 20.52
N GLU A 153 -9.80 16.99 19.92
CA GLU A 153 -11.07 16.28 20.12
C GLU A 153 -10.83 14.81 20.53
N ASP A 154 -11.76 14.29 21.33
CA ASP A 154 -11.88 12.86 21.59
C ASP A 154 -12.49 12.12 20.40
N ILE A 155 -12.26 10.81 20.34
CA ILE A 155 -12.96 9.93 19.40
C ILE A 155 -14.46 9.90 19.69
N ASP A 156 -15.28 9.87 18.64
CA ASP A 156 -16.72 9.64 18.80
C ASP A 156 -17.04 8.18 19.13
N ASP A 157 -18.27 7.93 19.60
CA ASP A 157 -18.71 6.58 19.99
C ASP A 157 -18.76 5.61 18.80
N ASP A 158 -19.19 6.08 17.63
CA ASP A 158 -19.34 5.24 16.43
C ASP A 158 -17.97 4.78 15.92
N ASP A 159 -16.98 5.66 15.98
CA ASP A 159 -15.59 5.42 15.58
C ASP A 159 -14.87 4.50 16.55
N TYR A 160 -15.15 4.62 17.85
CA TYR A 160 -14.61 3.71 18.85
C TYR A 160 -15.22 2.30 18.73
N GLU A 161 -16.53 2.19 18.53
CA GLU A 161 -17.18 0.90 18.24
C GLU A 161 -16.68 0.28 16.94
N TYR A 162 -16.46 1.10 15.91
CA TYR A 162 -15.82 0.66 14.69
C TYR A 162 -14.39 0.17 14.94
N ALA A 163 -13.59 0.86 15.76
CA ALA A 163 -12.24 0.43 16.12
C ALA A 163 -12.23 -0.90 16.87
N LYS A 164 -13.19 -1.15 17.78
CA LYS A 164 -13.38 -2.46 18.45
C LYS A 164 -13.66 -3.57 17.45
N LYS A 165 -14.60 -3.33 16.52
CA LYS A 165 -14.94 -4.30 15.48
C LYS A 165 -13.74 -4.55 14.56
N TYR A 166 -13.10 -3.49 14.08
CA TYR A 166 -11.91 -3.57 13.24
C TYR A 166 -10.80 -4.39 13.93
N GLY A 167 -10.49 -4.06 15.19
CA GLY A 167 -9.48 -4.72 15.99
C GLY A 167 -9.73 -6.23 16.16
N LYS A 168 -10.99 -6.63 16.35
CA LYS A 168 -11.38 -8.03 16.51
C LYS A 168 -11.25 -8.86 15.22
N HIS A 169 -11.53 -8.26 14.07
CA HIS A 169 -11.62 -9.00 12.80
C HIS A 169 -10.34 -8.93 11.95
N LEU A 170 -9.57 -7.84 12.03
CA LEU A 170 -8.44 -7.59 11.13
C LEU A 170 -7.06 -7.62 11.80
N SER A 171 -6.98 -7.63 13.13
CA SER A 171 -5.68 -7.70 13.82
C SER A 171 -5.16 -9.13 13.85
N VAL A 172 -4.13 -9.40 13.04
CA VAL A 172 -3.35 -10.63 13.04
C VAL A 172 -2.46 -10.62 14.28
N ARG A 173 -2.81 -11.46 15.26
CA ARG A 173 -2.12 -11.68 16.54
C ARG A 173 -2.05 -10.44 17.45
N GLN A 174 -2.87 -10.52 18.49
CA GLN A 174 -2.48 -10.19 19.85
C GLN A 174 -1.04 -10.68 20.11
#